data_AF-A0AAV2RYQ2-F1
#
_entry.id   AF-A0AAV2RYQ2-F1
#
_cell.length_a   1.000
_cell.length_b   1.000
_cell.length_c   1.000
_cell.angle_alpha   90.00
_cell.angle_beta   90.00
_cell.angle_gamma   90.00
#
_symmetry.space_group_name_H-M   'P 1'
#
loop_
_entity.id
_entity.type
_entity.pdbx_description
1 polymer ?
#
loop_
_entity_poly.entity_id
_entity_poly.type
_entity_poly.pdbx_seq_one_letter_code
_entity_poly.pdbx_strand_id
1 'polypeptide(L)'
;ITIEPILLMNAAAHTGTAVIKESLQLDKSCLVTLNYTEDICQHLQDHQDESIKVQQASSTLNGAALAVQDFLPILLLAYIGPLADRWGRRPFIYLAIIGGSFETISYLLNSIFFNWPAYVTLVGPLLLSLSGGQAAFQMLMFVYISDITNLSNRTLRIGILKVCMSYGKPFGRLIMGQ
;
A
#
# COMPACT_ATOMS: atom_id res chain seq x y z
N ILE A 1 -24.82 -9.56 5.13
CA ILE A 1 -23.81 -8.48 5.13
C ILE A 1 -22.86 -8.72 3.97
N THR A 2 -22.85 -7.84 2.97
CA THR A 2 -21.99 -7.93 1.79
C THR A 2 -20.70 -7.16 2.03
N ILE A 3 -19.57 -7.87 2.08
CA ILE A 3 -18.23 -7.30 2.34
C ILE A 3 -17.44 -6.98 1.08
N GLU A 4 -17.97 -7.36 -0.08
CA GLU A 4 -17.38 -7.14 -1.41
C GLU A 4 -17.15 -5.65 -1.74
N PRO A 5 -18.05 -4.70 -1.39
CA PRO A 5 -17.80 -3.27 -1.66
C PRO A 5 -16.66 -2.69 -0.82
N ILE A 6 -16.54 -3.12 0.44
CA ILE A 6 -15.47 -2.67 1.35
C ILE A 6 -14.10 -3.13 0.81
N LEU A 7 -14.03 -4.36 0.29
CA LEU A 7 -12.82 -4.89 -0.34
C LEU A 7 -12.42 -4.10 -1.59
N LEU A 8 -13.39 -3.77 -2.44
CA LEU A 8 -13.14 -2.97 -3.64
C LEU A 8 -12.61 -1.58 -3.27
N MET A 9 -13.23 -0.92 -2.28
CA MET A 9 -12.81 0.39 -1.82
C MET A 9 -11.43 0.35 -1.15
N ASN A 10 -11.14 -0.67 -0.33
CA ASN A 10 -9.81 -0.85 0.26
C ASN A 10 -8.73 -1.12 -0.80
N ALA A 11 -9.05 -1.92 -1.82
CA ALA A 11 -8.13 -2.19 -2.93
C ALA A 11 -7.85 -0.94 -3.77
N ALA A 12 -8.89 -0.13 -4.03
CA ALA A 12 -8.75 1.14 -4.73
C ALA A 12 -7.93 2.15 -3.92
N ALA A 13 -8.24 2.31 -2.62
CA ALA A 13 -7.52 3.20 -1.71
C ALA A 13 -6.04 2.81 -1.62
N HIS A 14 -5.74 1.53 -1.40
CA HIS A 14 -4.35 1.05 -1.32
C HIS A 14 -3.58 1.29 -2.63
N THR A 15 -4.24 1.13 -3.78
CA THR A 15 -3.61 1.42 -5.07
C THR A 15 -3.40 2.91 -5.27
N GLY A 16 -4.34 3.75 -4.84
CA GLY A 16 -4.18 5.20 -4.86
C GLY A 16 -2.99 5.65 -4.02
N THR A 17 -2.85 5.12 -2.80
CA THR A 17 -1.69 5.39 -1.93
C THR A 17 -0.38 4.95 -2.57
N ALA A 18 -0.35 3.82 -3.29
CA ALA A 18 0.83 3.37 -4.02
C ALA A 18 1.24 4.34 -5.14
N VAL A 19 0.29 4.87 -5.91
CA VAL A 19 0.55 5.87 -6.96
C VAL A 19 1.06 7.19 -6.38
N ILE A 20 0.46 7.66 -5.27
CA ILE A 20 0.93 8.86 -4.56
C ILE A 20 2.36 8.66 -4.07
N LYS A 21 2.65 7.50 -3.45
CA LYS A 21 3.97 7.15 -2.96
C LYS A 21 5.00 7.22 -4.09
N GLU A 22 4.74 6.55 -5.21
CA GLU A 22 5.68 6.49 -6.35
C GLU A 22 5.98 7.89 -6.90
N SER A 23 4.94 8.70 -7.09
CA SER A 23 5.09 10.09 -7.57
C SER A 23 5.89 10.94 -6.57
N LEU A 24 5.51 10.89 -5.29
CA LEU A 24 6.17 11.66 -4.23
C LEU A 24 7.63 11.26 -4.04
N GLN A 25 7.96 9.98 -4.14
CA GLN A 25 9.34 9.49 -4.03
C GLN A 25 10.19 9.93 -5.22
N LEU A 26 9.62 10.00 -6.43
CA LEU A 26 10.30 10.51 -7.60
C LEU A 26 10.61 12.00 -7.44
N ASP A 27 9.63 12.81 -7.07
CA ASP A 27 9.79 14.26 -6.87
C ASP A 27 10.80 14.56 -5.75
N LYS A 28 10.68 13.88 -4.60
CA LYS A 28 11.65 14.03 -3.50
C LYS A 28 13.05 13.59 -3.90
N SER A 29 13.18 12.54 -4.71
CA SER A 29 14.49 12.09 -5.19
C SER A 29 15.15 13.13 -6.09
N CYS A 30 14.37 13.83 -6.92
CA CYS A 30 14.87 14.88 -7.81
C CYS A 30 15.25 16.15 -7.03
N LEU A 31 14.34 16.67 -6.21
CA LEU A 31 14.48 17.98 -5.57
C LEU A 31 15.24 17.94 -4.24
N VAL A 32 15.04 16.90 -3.42
CA VAL A 32 15.61 16.84 -2.05
C VAL A 32 16.89 16.01 -2.01
N THR A 33 16.91 14.86 -2.69
CA THR A 33 18.07 13.95 -2.65
C THR A 33 19.19 14.40 -3.59
N LEU A 34 18.86 14.74 -4.84
CA LEU A 34 19.85 15.15 -5.87
C LEU A 34 19.99 16.67 -6.00
N ASN A 35 19.09 17.43 -5.37
CA ASN A 35 19.12 18.90 -5.35
C ASN A 35 19.15 19.52 -6.76
N TYR A 36 18.36 18.95 -7.68
CA TYR A 36 18.15 19.52 -9.01
C TYR A 36 17.16 20.68 -8.99
N THR A 37 17.22 21.54 -10.01
CA THR A 37 16.24 22.62 -10.20
C THR A 37 14.90 22.06 -10.67
N GLU A 38 13.82 22.80 -10.34
CA GLU A 38 12.45 22.39 -10.68
C GLU A 38 12.25 22.20 -12.20
N ASP A 39 12.92 23.02 -13.03
CA ASP A 39 12.87 22.93 -14.49
C ASP A 39 13.38 21.57 -15.02
N ILE A 40 14.46 21.04 -14.43
CA ILE A 40 15.02 19.73 -14.80
C ILE A 40 14.05 18.64 -14.39
N CYS A 41 13.47 18.74 -13.18
CA CYS A 41 12.53 17.74 -12.67
C CYS A 41 11.26 17.65 -13.52
N GLN A 42 10.77 18.77 -14.07
CA GLN A 42 9.61 18.82 -14.96
C GLN A 42 9.91 18.27 -16.36
N HIS A 43 11.13 18.45 -16.87
CA HIS A 43 11.56 17.98 -18.20
C HIS A 43 12.50 16.77 -18.10
N LEU A 44 12.23 15.86 -17.16
CA LEU A 44 13.11 14.72 -16.90
C LEU A 44 13.31 13.83 -18.14
N GLN A 45 12.34 13.79 -19.06
CA GLN A 45 12.44 13.03 -20.32
C GLN A 45 13.50 13.57 -21.28
N ASP A 46 13.80 14.87 -21.24
CA ASP A 46 14.80 15.50 -22.10
C ASP A 46 16.23 15.28 -21.57
N HIS A 47 16.34 14.89 -20.30
CA HIS A 47 17.58 14.74 -19.55
C HIS A 47 17.84 13.26 -19.18
N GLN A 48 18.39 12.51 -20.13
CA GLN A 48 18.53 11.06 -20.01
C GLN A 48 19.47 10.62 -18.86
N ASP A 49 20.56 11.37 -18.61
CA ASP A 49 21.51 11.02 -17.55
C ASP A 49 20.96 11.34 -16.14
N GLU A 50 20.23 12.45 -16.01
CA GLU A 50 19.58 12.88 -14.78
C GLU A 50 18.39 11.99 -14.44
N SER A 51 17.58 11.62 -15.44
CA SER A 51 16.43 10.72 -15.25
C SER A 51 16.85 9.35 -14.74
N ILE A 52 17.97 8.80 -15.23
CA ILE A 52 18.52 7.54 -14.71
C ILE A 52 18.88 7.68 -13.23
N LYS A 53 19.54 8.77 -12.83
CA LYS A 53 19.95 9.00 -11.43
C LYS A 53 18.74 9.17 -10.51
N VAL A 54 17.74 9.96 -10.93
CA VAL A 54 16.49 10.16 -10.17
C VAL A 54 15.75 8.84 -10.02
N GLN A 55 15.61 8.09 -11.12
CA GLN A 55 14.94 6.80 -11.11
C GLN A 55 15.67 5.79 -10.21
N GLN A 56 17.00 5.79 -10.21
CA GLN A 56 17.80 4.91 -9.34
C GLN A 56 17.63 5.25 -7.86
N ALA A 57 17.62 6.54 -7.50
CA ALA A 57 17.37 7.00 -6.14
C ALA A 57 15.94 6.64 -5.68
N SER A 58 14.93 6.93 -6.51
CA SER A 58 13.53 6.58 -6.23
C SER A 58 13.33 5.08 -6.12
N SER A 59 13.95 4.29 -7.00
CA SER A 59 13.89 2.81 -6.97
C SER A 59 14.52 2.24 -5.71
N THR A 60 15.59 2.85 -5.20
CA THR A 60 16.23 2.43 -3.94
C THR A 60 15.28 2.64 -2.75
N LEU A 61 14.60 3.79 -2.71
CA LEU A 61 13.60 4.09 -1.68
C LEU A 61 12.38 3.19 -1.78
N ASN A 62 11.88 2.95 -2.99
CA ASN A 62 10.76 2.03 -3.21
C ASN A 62 11.13 0.59 -2.85
N GLY A 63 12.35 0.15 -3.19
CA GLY A 63 12.88 -1.16 -2.81
C GLY A 63 12.97 -1.32 -1.29
N ALA A 64 13.44 -0.31 -0.57
CA ALA A 64 13.44 -0.31 0.89
C ALA A 64 12.02 -0.33 1.47
N ALA A 65 11.08 0.42 0.90
CA ALA A 65 9.68 0.42 1.30
C ALA A 65 9.03 -0.96 1.11
N LEU A 66 9.26 -1.61 -0.03
CA LEU A 66 8.76 -2.96 -0.32
C LEU A 66 9.37 -4.00 0.63
N ALA A 67 10.68 -3.91 0.91
CA ALA A 67 11.32 -4.79 1.87
C ALA A 67 10.65 -4.67 3.25
N VAL A 68 10.33 -3.46 3.70
CA VAL A 68 9.57 -3.24 4.93
C VAL A 68 8.14 -3.79 4.83
N GLN A 69 7.46 -3.58 3.70
CA GLN A 69 6.06 -4.01 3.50
C GLN A 69 5.87 -5.51 3.32
N ASP A 70 6.91 -6.24 2.95
CA ASP A 70 6.79 -7.68 2.71
C ASP A 70 7.45 -8.48 3.84
N PHE A 71 8.70 -8.17 4.22
CA PHE A 71 9.42 -8.98 5.22
C PHE A 71 8.84 -8.82 6.63
N LEU A 72 8.58 -7.58 7.06
CA LEU A 72 8.12 -7.32 8.43
C LEU A 72 6.73 -7.93 8.71
N PRO A 73 5.71 -7.77 7.84
CA PRO A 73 4.42 -8.36 8.12
C PRO A 73 4.40 -9.88 7.96
N ILE A 74 5.28 -10.51 7.15
CA ILE A 74 5.39 -11.99 7.14
C ILE A 74 5.75 -12.52 8.53
N LEU A 75 6.70 -11.87 9.21
CA LEU A 75 7.08 -12.23 10.58
C LEU A 75 5.91 -12.03 11.54
N LEU A 76 5.18 -10.93 11.41
CA LEU A 76 4.02 -10.63 12.26
C LEU A 76 2.81 -11.54 11.97
N LEU A 77 2.60 -11.92 10.72
CA LEU A 77 1.54 -12.82 10.26
C LEU A 77 1.59 -14.18 10.94
N ALA A 78 2.80 -14.70 11.19
CA ALA A 78 2.99 -15.95 11.92
C ALA A 78 2.40 -15.89 13.34
N TYR A 79 2.37 -14.71 13.96
CA TYR A 79 1.73 -14.48 15.26
C TYR A 79 0.26 -14.09 15.12
N ILE A 80 -0.07 -13.21 14.17
CA ILE A 80 -1.44 -12.71 13.96
C ILE A 80 -2.41 -13.84 13.62
N GLY A 81 -1.99 -14.86 12.86
CA GLY A 81 -2.85 -16.00 12.51
C GLY A 81 -3.42 -16.70 13.75
N PRO A 82 -2.59 -17.32 14.62
CA PRO A 82 -3.04 -17.97 15.84
C PRO A 82 -3.81 -17.05 16.81
N LEU A 83 -3.42 -15.77 16.88
CA LEU A 83 -4.12 -14.78 17.72
C LEU A 83 -5.52 -14.46 17.18
N ALA A 84 -5.67 -14.31 15.86
CA ALA A 84 -6.95 -14.06 15.21
C ALA A 84 -7.93 -15.23 15.35
N ASP A 85 -7.43 -16.45 15.42
CA ASP A 85 -8.27 -17.62 15.70
C ASP A 85 -8.77 -17.65 17.15
N ARG A 86 -8.00 -17.10 18.11
CA ARG A 86 -8.38 -17.05 19.54
C ARG A 86 -9.26 -15.84 19.90
N TRP A 87 -8.94 -14.66 19.38
CA TRP A 87 -9.59 -13.38 19.74
C TRP A 87 -10.68 -12.97 18.74
N GLY A 88 -10.86 -13.77 17.70
CA GLY A 88 -11.72 -13.46 16.57
C GLY A 88 -11.02 -12.57 15.53
N ARG A 89 -11.54 -12.60 14.30
CA ARG A 89 -10.87 -12.02 13.12
C ARG A 89 -11.16 -10.53 12.91
N ARG A 90 -12.31 -10.05 13.42
CA ARG A 90 -12.76 -8.67 13.23
C ARG A 90 -11.79 -7.62 13.77
N PRO A 91 -11.22 -7.74 14.99
CA PRO A 91 -10.26 -6.77 15.51
C PRO A 91 -9.03 -6.59 14.61
N PHE A 92 -8.51 -7.68 14.06
CA PHE A 92 -7.33 -7.64 13.18
C PHE A 92 -7.66 -7.04 11.80
N ILE A 93 -8.88 -7.23 11.29
CA ILE A 93 -9.33 -6.55 10.06
C ILE A 93 -9.38 -5.04 10.29
N TYR A 94 -9.94 -4.58 11.42
CA TYR A 94 -9.97 -3.15 11.75
C TYR A 94 -8.57 -2.58 11.96
N LEU A 95 -7.68 -3.33 12.63
CA LEU A 95 -6.29 -2.94 12.83
C LEU A 95 -5.58 -2.68 11.49
N ALA A 96 -5.75 -3.55 10.50
CA ALA A 96 -5.15 -3.38 9.18
C ALA A 96 -5.71 -2.16 8.41
N ILE A 97 -7.02 -1.89 8.51
CA ILE A 97 -7.64 -0.69 7.91
C ILE A 97 -7.08 0.60 8.55
N ILE A 98 -6.93 0.59 9.88
CA ILE A 98 -6.35 1.72 10.63
C ILE A 98 -4.89 1.92 10.22
N GLY A 99 -4.11 0.84 10.08
CA GLY A 99 -2.72 0.89 9.60
C GLY A 99 -2.60 1.51 8.20
N GLY A 100 -3.49 1.12 7.27
CA GLY A 100 -3.54 1.73 5.93
C GLY A 100 -3.93 3.22 5.95
N SER A 101 -4.78 3.61 6.89
CA SER A 101 -5.11 5.03 7.10
C SER A 101 -3.89 5.82 7.59
N PHE A 102 -3.14 5.28 8.55
CA PHE A 102 -1.90 5.90 9.03
C PHE A 102 -0.81 5.98 7.95
N GLU A 103 -0.68 4.96 7.10
CA GLU A 103 0.21 5.02 5.94
C GLU A 103 -0.15 6.19 5.02
N THR A 104 -1.44 6.32 4.68
CA THR A 104 -1.93 7.39 3.81
C THR A 104 -1.70 8.77 4.44
N ILE A 105 -1.95 8.92 5.75
CA ILE A 105 -1.65 10.16 6.50
C ILE A 105 -0.15 10.47 6.48
N SER A 106 0.71 9.46 6.62
CA SER A 106 2.17 9.63 6.58
C SER A 106 2.65 10.17 5.22
N TYR A 107 2.09 9.66 4.12
CA TYR A 107 2.37 10.20 2.78
C TYR A 107 1.82 11.61 2.58
N LEU A 108 0.63 11.90 3.10
CA LEU A 108 0.06 13.25 3.07
C LEU A 108 0.95 14.25 3.83
N LEU A 109 1.42 13.88 5.04
CA LEU A 109 2.35 14.70 5.81
C LEU A 109 3.68 14.90 5.07
N ASN A 110 4.21 13.87 4.41
CA ASN A 110 5.42 14.00 3.59
C ASN A 110 5.23 14.89 2.37
N SER A 111 4.01 14.98 1.83
CA SER A 111 3.67 15.89 0.74
C SER A 111 3.56 17.35 1.23
N ILE A 112 2.96 17.59 2.40
CA ILE A 112 2.89 18.93 3.02
C ILE A 112 4.28 19.40 3.43
N PHE A 113 5.05 18.54 4.10
CA PHE A 113 6.42 18.80 4.53
C PHE A 113 7.41 18.24 3.51
N PHE A 114 7.37 18.79 2.31
CA PHE A 114 8.14 18.28 1.18
C PHE A 114 9.67 18.28 1.45
N ASN A 115 10.16 19.27 2.19
CA ASN A 115 11.58 19.40 2.57
C ASN A 115 12.11 18.30 3.51
N TRP A 116 11.25 17.42 4.04
CA TRP A 116 11.71 16.31 4.86
C TRP A 116 12.54 15.30 4.05
N PRO A 117 13.57 14.69 4.67
CA PRO A 117 14.42 13.69 4.01
C PRO A 117 13.59 12.56 3.39
N ALA A 118 14.02 12.07 2.23
CA ALA A 118 13.30 11.04 1.50
C ALA A 118 13.09 9.73 2.29
N TYR A 119 13.97 9.41 3.24
CA TYR A 119 13.84 8.26 4.15
C TYR A 119 12.61 8.34 5.06
N VAL A 120 12.08 9.53 5.35
CA VAL A 120 10.87 9.70 6.18
C VAL A 120 9.63 9.11 5.49
N THR A 121 9.68 8.91 4.17
CA THR A 121 8.62 8.20 3.43
C THR A 121 8.49 6.73 3.82
N LEU A 122 9.49 6.14 4.48
CA LEU A 122 9.46 4.75 4.97
C LEU A 122 8.62 4.56 6.25
N VAL A 123 8.27 5.65 6.95
CA VAL A 123 7.45 5.60 8.16
C VAL A 123 6.04 5.08 7.87
N GLY A 124 5.43 5.49 6.76
CA GLY A 124 4.10 5.00 6.35
C GLY A 124 4.06 3.47 6.17
N PRO A 125 4.94 2.91 5.31
CA PRO A 125 5.15 1.47 5.16
C PRO A 125 5.37 0.73 6.47
N LEU A 126 6.19 1.28 7.38
CA LEU A 126 6.44 0.67 8.69
C LEU A 126 5.15 0.56 9.51
N LEU A 127 4.33 1.62 9.56
CA LEU A 127 3.08 1.62 10.31
C LEU A 127 2.07 0.61 9.75
N LEU A 128 1.95 0.53 8.42
CA LEU A 128 1.12 -0.48 7.78
C LEU A 128 1.63 -1.90 8.08
N SER A 129 2.94 -2.15 7.97
CA SER A 129 3.54 -3.45 8.29
C SER A 129 3.29 -3.88 9.72
N LEU A 130 3.41 -2.96 10.69
CA LEU A 130 3.14 -3.23 12.11
C LEU A 130 1.70 -3.65 12.38
N SER A 131 0.74 -3.15 11.60
CA SER A 131 -0.66 -3.60 11.67
C SER A 131 -0.93 -4.99 11.05
N GLY A 132 0.10 -5.62 10.47
CA GLY A 132 0.01 -6.90 9.74
C GLY A 132 0.09 -6.75 8.21
N GLY A 133 0.09 -5.52 7.71
CA GLY A 133 0.22 -5.25 6.28
C GLY A 133 -1.01 -5.64 5.45
N GLN A 134 -0.92 -5.33 4.16
CA GLN A 134 -1.97 -5.66 3.21
C GLN A 134 -2.16 -7.18 3.07
N ALA A 135 -1.10 -7.97 3.23
CA ALA A 135 -1.16 -9.43 3.19
C ALA A 135 -2.05 -10.01 4.30
N ALA A 136 -1.92 -9.52 5.54
CA ALA A 136 -2.79 -9.97 6.64
C ALA A 136 -4.25 -9.59 6.43
N PHE A 137 -4.52 -8.39 5.92
CA PHE A 137 -5.88 -7.99 5.57
C PHE A 137 -6.51 -8.96 4.57
N GLN A 138 -5.79 -9.29 3.48
CA GLN A 138 -6.30 -10.22 2.47
C GLN A 138 -6.55 -11.61 3.05
N MET A 139 -5.59 -12.15 3.81
CA MET A 139 -5.73 -13.44 4.48
C MET A 139 -6.96 -13.46 5.40
N LEU A 140 -7.08 -12.49 6.30
CA LEU A 140 -8.20 -12.42 7.26
C LEU A 140 -9.55 -12.32 6.54
N MET A 141 -9.63 -11.63 5.40
CA MET A 141 -10.84 -11.51 4.61
C MET A 141 -11.22 -12.81 3.89
N PHE A 142 -10.25 -13.53 3.30
CA PHE A 142 -10.50 -14.85 2.72
C PHE A 142 -11.05 -15.82 3.76
N VAL A 143 -10.43 -15.80 4.93
CA VAL A 143 -10.71 -16.72 6.02
C VAL A 143 -12.08 -16.33 6.62
N TYR A 144 -12.38 -15.04 6.82
CA TYR A 144 -13.72 -14.55 7.22
C TYR A 144 -14.83 -14.94 6.24
N ILE A 145 -14.63 -14.85 4.92
CA ILE A 145 -15.63 -15.30 3.93
C ILE A 145 -15.86 -16.80 4.02
N SER A 146 -14.80 -17.58 4.17
CA SER A 146 -14.90 -19.02 4.32
C SER A 146 -15.82 -19.40 5.48
N ASP A 147 -15.72 -18.67 6.61
CA ASP A 147 -16.54 -18.92 7.80
C ASP A 147 -18.02 -18.56 7.62
N ILE A 148 -18.33 -17.46 6.94
CA ILE A 148 -19.72 -16.98 6.78
C ILE A 148 -20.44 -17.58 5.56
N THR A 149 -19.75 -18.39 4.74
CA THR A 149 -20.30 -18.98 3.52
C THR A 149 -20.50 -20.48 3.63
N ASN A 150 -21.64 -20.95 3.10
CA ASN A 150 -21.94 -22.38 2.98
C ASN A 150 -21.02 -23.06 1.96
N LEU A 151 -20.73 -24.35 2.17
CA LEU A 151 -19.78 -25.12 1.37
C LEU A 151 -20.07 -25.06 -0.14
N SER A 152 -21.36 -25.10 -0.53
CA SER A 152 -21.77 -25.06 -1.94
C SER A 152 -21.46 -23.75 -2.65
N ASN A 153 -21.49 -22.62 -1.92
CA ASN A 153 -21.32 -21.27 -2.48
C ASN A 153 -19.95 -20.66 -2.18
N ARG A 154 -19.11 -21.33 -1.37
CA ARG A 154 -17.82 -20.83 -0.90
C ARG A 154 -16.89 -20.49 -2.06
N THR A 155 -16.74 -21.38 -3.04
CA THR A 155 -15.88 -21.16 -4.20
C THR A 155 -16.33 -19.95 -5.02
N LEU A 156 -17.63 -19.78 -5.22
CA LEU A 156 -18.20 -18.66 -5.98
C LEU A 156 -17.97 -17.33 -5.26
N ARG A 157 -18.20 -17.27 -3.94
CA ARG A 157 -17.97 -16.06 -3.13
C ARG A 157 -16.49 -15.67 -3.06
N ILE A 158 -15.59 -16.65 -2.93
CA ILE A 158 -14.14 -16.41 -2.99
C ILE A 158 -13.73 -15.90 -4.39
N GLY A 159 -14.33 -16.45 -5.45
CA GLY A 159 -14.14 -15.97 -6.82
C GLY A 159 -14.53 -14.50 -6.98
N ILE A 160 -15.73 -14.13 -6.52
CA ILE A 160 -16.20 -12.73 -6.53
C ILE A 160 -15.25 -11.83 -5.75
N LEU A 161 -14.78 -12.25 -4.57
CA LEU A 161 -13.81 -11.48 -3.81
C LEU A 161 -12.51 -11.24 -4.60
N LYS A 162 -11.96 -12.27 -5.25
CA LYS A 162 -10.76 -12.11 -6.07
C LYS A 162 -10.98 -11.15 -7.23
N VAL A 163 -12.16 -11.20 -7.86
CA VAL A 163 -12.57 -10.25 -8.90
C VAL A 163 -12.59 -8.83 -8.33
N CYS A 164 -13.28 -8.58 -7.22
CA CYS A 164 -13.34 -7.25 -6.59
C CYS A 164 -11.94 -6.70 -6.26
N MET A 165 -11.05 -7.54 -5.73
CA MET A 165 -9.67 -7.13 -5.43
C MET A 165 -8.84 -6.84 -6.68
N SER A 166 -9.02 -7.63 -7.74
CA SER A 166 -8.30 -7.46 -9.00
C SER A 166 -8.77 -6.19 -9.73
N TYR A 167 -10.09 -5.94 -9.77
CA TYR A 167 -10.68 -4.76 -10.41
C TYR A 167 -10.52 -3.47 -9.58
N GLY A 168 -10.36 -3.58 -8.26
CA GLY A 168 -10.08 -2.41 -7.41
C GLY A 168 -8.77 -1.71 -7.77
N LYS A 169 -7.76 -2.46 -8.24
CA LYS A 169 -6.45 -1.89 -8.65
C LYS A 169 -6.53 -0.98 -9.88
N PRO A 170 -7.03 -1.42 -11.06
CA PRO A 170 -7.16 -0.54 -12.21
C PRO A 170 -8.13 0.62 -11.93
N PHE A 171 -9.20 0.38 -11.16
CA PHE A 171 -10.11 1.45 -10.76
C PHE A 171 -9.41 2.53 -9.93
N GLY A 172 -8.56 2.12 -8.97
CA GLY A 172 -7.74 3.05 -8.19
C GLY A 172 -6.79 3.87 -9.07
N ARG A 173 -6.10 3.24 -10.04
CA ARG A 173 -5.19 3.95 -10.96
C ARG A 173 -5.92 4.98 -11.84
N LEU A 174 -7.07 4.58 -12.39
CA LEU A 174 -7.89 5.46 -13.22
C LEU A 174 -8.33 6.73 -12.47
N ILE A 175 -8.69 6.62 -11.19
CA ILE A 175 -9.05 7.79 -10.35
C ILE A 175 -7.86 8.72 -10.16
N MET A 176 -6.65 8.16 -10.06
CA MET A 176 -5.42 8.93 -9.83
C MET A 176 -4.80 9.47 -11.13
N GLY A 177 -5.44 9.25 -12.29
CA GLY A 177 -5.01 9.82 -13.57
C GLY A 177 -3.84 9.10 -14.24
N GLN A 178 -3.58 7.84 -13.88
CA GLN A 178 -2.59 6.96 -14.54
C GLN A 178 -3.24 5.86 -15.39
#